data_AF-A0A833TMI8-F1
#
_entry.id   AF-A0A833TMI8-F1
#
_cell.length_a   1.000
_cell.length_b   1.000
_cell.length_c   1.000
_cell.angle_alpha   90.00
_cell.angle_beta   90.00
_cell.angle_gamma   90.00
#
_symmetry.space_group_name_H-M   'P 1'
#
loop_
_entity.id
_entity.type
_entity.pdbx_description
1 polymer ?
#
loop_
_entity_poly.entity_id
_entity_poly.type
_entity_poly.pdbx_seq_one_letter_code
_entity_poly.pdbx_strand_id
1 'polypeptide(L)'
;MSETAVDVAEAEVEEVTTPSGYGVFASDARAVFEACPALTDHSIDIDCRQNNKPQTHYVSSAVYGDEFWEAVAEHCPLLESIEMIDASDHQNFSVQAVKELSDRTLTALASLKYLTVIDLCAVRLTGQGIFDWLCHVTKFEGSVGPERMLSVLIGVDQRTRLAQPRFYAAIVELLRLLSEISEAALEAAACRTKPLIYIHWEPVRVQCVPYVE
;
A
#
# COMPACT_ATOMS: atom_id res chain seq x y z
N MET A 1 -40.20 -0.35 -51.96
CA MET A 1 -39.33 0.82 -52.19
C MET A 1 -39.66 1.83 -51.11
N SER A 2 -38.86 2.13 -50.10
CA SER A 2 -37.55 1.65 -49.66
C SER A 2 -37.37 2.34 -48.30
N GLU A 3 -37.23 1.56 -47.22
CA GLU A 3 -36.69 2.03 -45.94
C GLU A 3 -35.28 2.56 -46.20
N THR A 4 -34.98 3.76 -45.71
CA THR A 4 -33.61 4.26 -45.67
C THR A 4 -33.20 4.27 -44.21
N ALA A 5 -32.54 3.18 -43.80
CA ALA A 5 -31.80 3.11 -42.56
C ALA A 5 -30.65 4.11 -42.65
N VAL A 6 -30.57 5.04 -41.70
CA VAL A 6 -29.40 5.88 -41.51
C VAL A 6 -28.49 5.11 -40.57
N ASP A 7 -27.39 4.60 -41.12
CA ASP A 7 -26.27 4.01 -40.40
C ASP A 7 -25.80 4.98 -39.30
N VAL A 8 -26.01 4.58 -38.06
CA VAL A 8 -25.25 5.12 -36.94
C VAL A 8 -23.98 4.30 -36.88
N ALA A 9 -22.90 4.85 -37.44
CA ALA A 9 -21.57 4.30 -37.24
C ALA A 9 -21.28 4.30 -35.74
N GLU A 10 -21.36 3.11 -35.13
CA GLU A 10 -20.86 2.86 -33.79
C GLU A 10 -19.36 3.16 -33.81
N ALA A 11 -18.98 4.26 -33.17
CA ALA A 11 -17.58 4.49 -32.84
C ALA A 11 -17.16 3.35 -31.91
N GLU A 12 -16.28 2.48 -32.42
CA GLU A 12 -15.58 1.48 -31.64
C GLU A 12 -14.92 2.21 -30.45
N VAL A 13 -15.51 2.03 -29.27
CA VAL A 13 -14.85 2.36 -28.02
C VAL A 13 -13.76 1.32 -27.90
N GLU A 14 -12.54 1.66 -28.33
CA GLU A 14 -11.35 0.89 -27.98
C GLU A 14 -11.36 0.77 -26.46
N GLU A 15 -11.69 -0.43 -25.99
CA GLU A 15 -11.59 -0.82 -24.61
C GLU A 15 -10.10 -0.70 -24.26
N VAL A 16 -9.72 0.39 -23.60
CA VAL A 16 -8.35 0.59 -23.13
C VAL A 16 -8.11 -0.50 -22.09
N THR A 17 -7.61 -1.65 -22.55
CA THR A 17 -7.17 -2.73 -21.70
C THR A 17 -5.99 -2.21 -20.90
N THR A 18 -6.23 -1.84 -19.66
CA THR A 18 -5.17 -1.60 -18.68
C THR A 18 -4.25 -2.80 -18.68
N PRO A 19 -2.92 -2.65 -18.85
CA PRO A 19 -2.02 -3.78 -18.88
C PRO A 19 -2.17 -4.59 -17.60
N SER A 20 -2.33 -5.90 -17.75
CA SER A 20 -2.25 -6.84 -16.66
C SER A 20 -0.80 -6.89 -16.16
N GLY A 21 -0.55 -6.41 -14.94
CA GLY A 21 0.76 -6.52 -14.28
C GLY A 21 1.47 -5.17 -14.07
N TYR A 22 2.79 -5.23 -14.01
CA TYR A 22 3.71 -4.17 -13.57
C TYR A 22 4.28 -3.37 -14.76
N GLY A 23 3.63 -3.45 -15.92
CA GLY A 23 4.05 -2.82 -17.17
C GLY A 23 3.93 -3.76 -18.38
N VAL A 24 4.38 -3.32 -19.56
CA VAL A 24 4.23 -4.07 -20.83
C VAL A 24 5.00 -5.39 -20.83
N PHE A 25 6.13 -5.46 -20.11
CA PHE A 25 7.04 -6.61 -20.12
C PHE A 25 7.11 -7.37 -18.81
N ALA A 26 6.42 -6.90 -17.77
CA ALA A 26 6.51 -7.45 -16.42
C ALA A 26 5.11 -7.81 -15.93
N SER A 27 4.67 -9.04 -16.17
CA SER A 27 3.39 -9.56 -15.69
C SER A 27 3.52 -10.45 -14.44
N ASP A 28 4.74 -10.89 -14.12
CA ASP A 28 5.03 -11.81 -13.02
C ASP A 28 6.06 -11.19 -12.07
N ALA A 29 5.59 -10.72 -10.91
CA ALA A 29 6.45 -10.13 -9.89
C ALA A 29 7.47 -11.12 -9.36
N ARG A 30 7.07 -12.40 -9.25
CA ARG A 30 7.93 -13.44 -8.72
C ARG A 30 9.16 -13.62 -9.60
N ALA A 31 8.97 -13.77 -10.91
CA ALA A 31 10.07 -13.88 -11.87
C ALA A 31 11.01 -12.65 -11.84
N VAL A 32 10.45 -11.45 -11.63
CA VAL A 32 11.24 -10.20 -11.51
C VAL A 32 12.14 -10.22 -10.27
N PHE A 33 11.57 -10.56 -9.11
CA PHE A 33 12.33 -10.56 -7.86
C PHE A 33 13.26 -11.77 -7.71
N GLU A 34 12.91 -12.93 -8.30
CA GLU A 34 13.82 -14.08 -8.43
C GLU A 34 15.11 -13.69 -9.17
N ALA A 35 15.03 -12.78 -10.15
CA ALA A 35 16.20 -12.27 -10.87
C ALA A 35 17.01 -11.22 -10.08
N CYS A 36 16.50 -10.73 -8.95
CA CYS A 36 17.06 -9.61 -8.20
C CYS A 36 17.33 -9.92 -6.70
N PRO A 37 18.00 -11.03 -6.33
CA PRO A 37 18.15 -11.43 -4.93
C PRO A 37 19.03 -10.50 -4.08
N ALA A 38 19.81 -9.62 -4.73
CA ALA A 38 20.65 -8.62 -4.08
C ALA A 38 19.96 -7.25 -3.93
N LEU A 39 18.65 -7.16 -4.18
CA LEU A 39 17.91 -5.91 -4.05
C LEU A 39 17.91 -5.43 -2.58
N THR A 40 18.39 -4.21 -2.35
CA THR A 40 18.42 -3.55 -1.03
C THR A 40 17.35 -2.49 -0.88
N ASP A 41 16.91 -1.88 -1.98
CA ASP A 41 15.97 -0.77 -1.97
C ASP A 41 14.92 -0.97 -3.05
N HIS A 42 13.64 -0.82 -2.70
CA HIS A 42 12.54 -0.89 -3.64
C HIS A 42 11.61 0.32 -3.48
N SER A 43 11.51 1.14 -4.53
CA SER A 43 10.64 2.32 -4.56
C SER A 43 9.63 2.20 -5.70
N ILE A 44 8.36 2.49 -5.39
CA ILE A 44 7.24 2.49 -6.33
C ILE A 44 6.61 3.88 -6.28
N ASP A 45 6.59 4.56 -7.42
CA ASP A 45 5.91 5.85 -7.59
C ASP A 45 4.67 5.68 -8.49
N ILE A 46 3.49 5.84 -7.89
CA ILE A 46 2.21 5.78 -8.60
C ILE A 46 1.82 7.21 -9.00
N ASP A 47 2.28 7.63 -10.18
CA ASP A 47 1.89 8.92 -10.76
C ASP A 47 0.59 8.79 -11.57
N CYS A 48 -0.55 9.10 -10.95
CA CYS A 48 -1.85 9.09 -11.60
C CYS A 48 -1.96 10.10 -12.76
N ARG A 49 -1.16 11.17 -12.80
CA ARG A 49 -1.19 12.20 -13.86
C ARG A 49 -0.46 11.73 -15.10
N GLN A 50 0.66 11.05 -14.92
CA GLN A 50 1.34 10.39 -16.02
C GLN A 50 0.46 9.25 -16.51
N ASN A 51 0.00 8.35 -15.63
CA ASN A 51 -0.78 7.18 -16.01
C ASN A 51 -2.12 7.47 -16.74
N ASN A 52 -2.69 8.66 -16.61
CA ASN A 52 -3.90 9.08 -17.34
C ASN A 52 -3.64 9.63 -18.75
N LYS A 53 -2.38 9.73 -19.20
CA LYS A 53 -2.10 10.10 -20.60
C LYS A 53 -2.41 8.91 -21.51
N PRO A 54 -3.07 9.11 -22.67
CA PRO A 54 -3.40 8.01 -23.58
C PRO A 54 -2.20 7.22 -24.13
N GLN A 55 -0.97 7.70 -23.91
CA GLN A 55 0.28 7.06 -24.34
C GLN A 55 1.03 6.32 -23.22
N THR A 56 0.58 6.46 -21.97
CA THR A 56 1.14 5.76 -20.81
C THR A 56 0.07 4.82 -20.30
N HIS A 57 0.36 3.53 -20.35
CA HIS A 57 -0.60 2.57 -19.89
C HIS A 57 -0.74 2.65 -18.36
N TYR A 58 -1.94 2.97 -17.87
CA TYR A 58 -2.23 3.04 -16.44
C TYR A 58 -1.95 1.69 -15.78
N VAL A 59 -0.93 1.61 -14.93
CA VAL A 59 -0.70 0.47 -14.04
C VAL A 59 -1.62 0.65 -12.84
N SER A 60 -2.56 -0.28 -12.67
CA SER A 60 -3.48 -0.27 -11.54
C SER A 60 -2.72 -0.46 -10.24
N SER A 61 -2.99 0.36 -9.22
CA SER A 61 -2.37 0.18 -7.90
C SER A 61 -2.71 -1.17 -7.26
N ALA A 62 -3.78 -1.84 -7.72
CA ALA A 62 -4.18 -3.17 -7.29
C ALA A 62 -3.13 -4.27 -7.55
N VAL A 63 -2.19 -4.05 -8.48
CA VAL A 63 -1.12 -5.02 -8.74
C VAL A 63 -0.10 -5.09 -7.61
N TYR A 64 0.01 -4.04 -6.79
CA TYR A 64 0.94 -3.97 -5.65
C TYR A 64 0.33 -4.49 -4.34
N GLY A 65 -0.47 -5.56 -4.44
CA GLY A 65 -1.13 -6.22 -3.32
C GLY A 65 -0.25 -7.22 -2.57
N ASP A 66 -0.86 -8.05 -1.74
CA ASP A 66 -0.16 -9.04 -0.91
C ASP A 66 0.75 -9.98 -1.70
N GLU A 67 0.30 -10.49 -2.85
CA GLU A 67 1.09 -11.43 -3.66
C GLU A 67 2.39 -10.80 -4.18
N PHE A 68 2.36 -9.50 -4.48
CA PHE A 68 3.55 -8.75 -4.90
C PHE A 68 4.56 -8.67 -3.75
N TRP A 69 4.12 -8.23 -2.57
CA TRP A 69 5.01 -8.07 -1.42
C TRP A 69 5.47 -9.39 -0.82
N GLU A 70 4.68 -10.45 -0.94
CA GLU A 70 5.09 -11.82 -0.60
C GLU A 70 6.21 -12.28 -1.54
N ALA A 71 6.11 -12.01 -2.85
CA ALA A 71 7.18 -12.30 -3.80
C ALA A 71 8.46 -11.50 -3.51
N VAL A 72 8.33 -10.21 -3.16
CA VAL A 72 9.47 -9.38 -2.71
C VAL A 72 10.13 -10.02 -1.49
N ALA A 73 9.35 -10.36 -0.47
CA ALA A 73 9.88 -10.91 0.78
C ALA A 73 10.55 -12.28 0.59
N GLU A 74 10.03 -13.10 -0.32
CA GLU A 74 10.59 -14.42 -0.62
C GLU A 74 11.93 -14.33 -1.35
N HIS A 75 12.05 -13.43 -2.34
CA HIS A 75 13.18 -13.43 -3.27
C HIS A 75 14.24 -12.37 -3.01
N CYS A 76 13.93 -11.35 -2.21
CA CYS A 76 14.84 -10.24 -1.89
C CYS A 76 15.22 -10.24 -0.40
N PRO A 77 15.99 -11.23 0.09
CA PRO A 77 16.28 -11.37 1.52
C PRO A 77 17.18 -10.26 2.09
N LEU A 78 17.85 -9.48 1.22
CA LEU A 78 18.74 -8.38 1.60
C LEU A 78 18.05 -7.01 1.60
N LEU A 79 16.73 -6.97 1.40
CA LEU A 79 15.99 -5.73 1.32
C LEU A 79 16.08 -4.95 2.64
N GLU A 80 16.44 -3.68 2.53
CA GLU A 80 16.66 -2.72 3.62
C GLU A 80 15.58 -1.64 3.65
N SER A 81 15.08 -1.21 2.49
CA SER A 81 14.09 -0.14 2.36
C SER A 81 13.01 -0.45 1.34
N ILE A 82 11.77 -0.13 1.70
CA ILE A 82 10.60 -0.09 0.83
C ILE A 82 9.97 1.28 0.92
N GLU A 83 9.65 1.85 -0.23
CA GLU A 83 8.89 3.08 -0.37
C GLU A 83 7.82 2.91 -1.45
N MET A 84 6.58 3.27 -1.13
CA MET A 84 5.47 3.27 -2.07
C MET A 84 4.72 4.58 -1.94
N ILE A 85 4.93 5.47 -2.90
CA ILE A 85 4.32 6.80 -2.95
C ILE A 85 3.18 6.78 -3.97
N ASP A 86 2.04 7.33 -3.58
CA ASP A 86 0.92 7.57 -4.48
C ASP A 86 0.72 9.08 -4.63
N ALA A 87 1.08 9.61 -5.80
CA ALA A 87 1.02 11.03 -6.12
C ALA A 87 -0.43 11.54 -6.39
N SER A 88 -1.46 10.70 -6.17
CA SER A 88 -2.86 11.10 -6.26
C SER A 88 -3.30 12.07 -5.15
N ASP A 89 -2.56 12.11 -4.05
CA ASP A 89 -2.60 13.11 -2.96
C ASP A 89 -2.49 14.57 -3.46
N HIS A 90 -1.94 14.80 -4.66
CA HIS A 90 -1.76 16.13 -5.25
C HIS A 90 -3.00 16.65 -6.03
N GLN A 91 -4.14 15.95 -6.05
CA GLN A 91 -5.39 16.42 -6.66
C GLN A 91 -6.65 16.05 -5.84
N ASN A 92 -7.81 16.58 -6.22
CA ASN A 92 -9.14 16.31 -5.62
C ASN A 92 -9.59 14.83 -5.71
N PHE A 93 -8.69 13.89 -6.00
CA PHE A 93 -9.00 12.47 -5.97
C PHE A 93 -8.96 12.00 -4.53
N SER A 94 -9.98 11.27 -4.11
CA SER A 94 -9.91 10.53 -2.86
C SER A 94 -8.79 9.51 -3.01
N VAL A 95 -7.71 9.64 -2.22
CA VAL A 95 -6.65 8.62 -2.14
C VAL A 95 -7.33 7.27 -1.90
N GLN A 96 -7.26 6.37 -2.89
CA GLN A 96 -7.88 5.06 -2.79
C GLN A 96 -6.88 4.09 -2.18
N ALA A 97 -7.32 3.40 -1.13
CA ALA A 97 -6.50 2.35 -0.55
C ALA A 97 -6.21 1.27 -1.61
N VAL A 98 -4.97 0.79 -1.68
CA VAL A 98 -4.65 -0.46 -2.40
C VAL A 98 -5.42 -1.58 -1.70
N LYS A 99 -6.44 -2.11 -2.36
CA LYS A 99 -7.43 -2.97 -1.69
C LYS A 99 -6.87 -4.36 -1.37
N GLU A 100 -5.92 -4.76 -2.19
CA GLU A 100 -5.24 -6.03 -2.23
C GLU A 100 -4.04 -6.09 -1.27
N LEU A 101 -3.67 -4.95 -0.66
CA LEU A 101 -2.60 -4.86 0.33
C LEU A 101 -3.21 -4.90 1.75
N SER A 102 -2.96 -5.99 2.46
CA SER A 102 -3.54 -6.31 3.77
C SER A 102 -2.46 -6.63 4.82
N ASP A 103 -2.87 -7.06 6.02
CA ASP A 103 -1.97 -7.45 7.11
C ASP A 103 -1.01 -8.60 6.72
N ARG A 104 -1.34 -9.38 5.66
CA ARG A 104 -0.44 -10.38 5.09
C ARG A 104 0.84 -9.76 4.55
N THR A 105 0.74 -8.61 3.89
CA THR A 105 1.91 -7.83 3.44
C THR A 105 2.83 -7.52 4.63
N LEU A 106 2.30 -7.00 5.73
CA LEU A 106 3.11 -6.73 6.93
C LEU A 106 3.74 -7.99 7.50
N THR A 107 3.02 -9.11 7.50
CA THR A 107 3.53 -10.40 7.98
C THR A 107 4.71 -10.87 7.13
N ALA A 108 4.58 -10.79 5.80
CA ALA A 108 5.64 -11.17 4.88
C ALA A 108 6.88 -10.28 5.08
N LEU A 109 6.69 -8.96 5.11
CA LEU A 109 7.77 -7.99 5.28
C LEU A 109 8.44 -8.05 6.66
N ALA A 110 7.69 -8.39 7.72
CA ALA A 110 8.25 -8.53 9.07
C ALA A 110 9.37 -9.57 9.13
N SER A 111 9.30 -10.61 8.29
CA SER A 111 10.30 -11.70 8.26
C SER A 111 11.66 -11.28 7.68
N LEU A 112 11.74 -10.12 7.02
CA LEU A 112 12.98 -9.63 6.43
C LEU A 112 13.89 -9.06 7.52
N LYS A 113 15.08 -9.67 7.65
CA LYS A 113 16.05 -9.35 8.70
C LYS A 113 16.70 -7.96 8.54
N TYR A 114 16.90 -7.52 7.30
CA TYR A 114 17.58 -6.25 7.02
C TYR A 114 16.62 -5.10 6.78
N LEU A 115 15.31 -5.39 6.63
CA LEU A 115 14.31 -4.36 6.35
C LEU A 115 14.16 -3.43 7.55
N THR A 116 14.47 -2.17 7.32
CA THR A 116 14.50 -1.10 8.33
C THR A 116 13.52 0.01 8.04
N VAL A 117 13.16 0.23 6.78
CA VAL A 117 12.18 1.25 6.39
C VAL A 117 11.08 0.61 5.56
N ILE A 118 9.84 0.80 6.01
CA ILE A 118 8.63 0.48 5.25
C ILE A 118 7.81 1.76 5.21
N ASP A 119 7.70 2.37 4.03
CA ASP A 119 6.79 3.47 3.77
C ASP A 119 5.76 3.04 2.71
N LEU A 120 4.49 2.96 3.12
CA LEU A 120 3.40 2.53 2.25
C LEU A 120 2.37 3.65 2.06
N CYS A 121 1.85 3.76 0.83
CA CYS A 121 0.73 4.62 0.49
C CYS A 121 -0.56 4.19 1.22
N ALA A 122 -1.73 4.70 0.80
CA ALA A 122 -2.99 4.31 1.41
C ALA A 122 -3.22 2.79 1.32
N VAL A 123 -3.36 2.13 2.46
CA VAL A 123 -3.50 0.66 2.57
C VAL A 123 -4.66 0.25 3.49
N ARG A 124 -5.01 -1.05 3.48
CA ARG A 124 -6.11 -1.63 4.29
C ARG A 124 -5.61 -2.45 5.48
N LEU A 125 -4.67 -1.89 6.23
CA LEU A 125 -4.14 -2.53 7.44
C LEU A 125 -5.11 -2.40 8.63
N THR A 126 -5.09 -3.40 9.50
CA THR A 126 -5.84 -3.41 10.78
C THR A 126 -4.95 -3.01 11.95
N GLY A 127 -5.56 -2.71 13.11
CA GLY A 127 -4.79 -2.46 14.32
C GLY A 127 -4.06 -3.72 14.80
N GLN A 128 -4.70 -4.88 14.64
CA GLN A 128 -4.10 -6.19 14.91
C GLN A 128 -2.89 -6.46 14.01
N GLY A 129 -3.00 -6.22 12.69
CA GLY A 129 -1.87 -6.44 11.77
C GLY A 129 -0.64 -5.60 12.09
N ILE A 130 -0.85 -4.32 12.44
CA ILE A 130 0.23 -3.42 12.87
C ILE A 130 0.83 -3.91 14.20
N PHE A 131 0.00 -4.37 15.13
CA PHE A 131 0.44 -4.93 16.40
C PHE A 131 1.23 -6.23 16.23
N ASP A 132 0.81 -7.12 15.33
CA ASP A 132 1.49 -8.37 15.05
C ASP A 132 2.85 -8.13 14.39
N TRP A 133 2.92 -7.17 13.45
CA TRP A 133 4.19 -6.69 12.90
C TRP A 133 5.12 -6.19 14.00
N LEU A 134 4.62 -5.34 14.90
CA LEU A 134 5.38 -4.81 16.04
C LEU A 134 5.93 -5.95 16.91
N CYS A 135 5.08 -6.91 17.28
CA CYS A 135 5.48 -8.08 18.07
C CYS A 135 6.52 -8.96 17.36
N HIS A 136 6.49 -9.01 16.03
CA HIS A 136 7.43 -9.81 15.26
C HIS A 136 8.80 -9.12 15.18
N VAL A 137 8.83 -7.83 14.85
CA VAL A 137 10.09 -7.11 14.65
C VAL A 137 10.85 -6.86 15.95
N THR A 138 10.18 -6.82 17.10
CA THR A 138 10.84 -6.72 18.42
C THR A 138 11.61 -7.99 18.79
N LYS A 139 11.20 -9.16 18.27
CA LYS A 139 11.79 -10.47 18.59
C LYS A 139 13.03 -10.83 17.77
N PHE A 140 13.47 -9.97 16.85
CA PHE A 140 14.68 -10.25 16.08
C PHE A 140 15.92 -10.23 16.99
N GLU A 141 16.35 -11.44 17.39
CA GLU A 141 17.60 -11.67 18.11
C GLU A 141 18.79 -11.20 17.28
N GLY A 142 19.67 -10.40 17.88
CA GLY A 142 20.82 -9.84 17.18
C GLY A 142 20.54 -8.56 16.39
N SER A 143 19.48 -7.82 16.73
CA SER A 143 19.26 -6.42 16.35
C SER A 143 20.35 -5.50 16.95
N VAL A 144 21.58 -5.66 16.45
CA VAL A 144 22.63 -4.63 16.43
C VAL A 144 22.43 -3.72 15.19
N GLY A 145 21.29 -3.86 14.52
CA GLY A 145 20.93 -3.12 13.31
C GLY A 145 20.27 -1.77 13.60
N PRO A 146 19.94 -1.03 12.52
CA PRO A 146 19.27 0.26 12.62
C PRO A 146 17.87 0.13 13.23
N GLU A 147 17.35 1.27 13.69
CA GLU A 147 15.94 1.43 14.06
C GLU A 147 15.03 1.03 12.90
N ARG A 148 13.96 0.28 13.19
CA ARG A 148 12.96 -0.13 12.20
C ARG A 148 11.79 0.83 12.22
N MET A 149 11.38 1.31 11.06
CA MET A 149 10.31 2.27 10.86
C MET A 149 9.22 1.67 9.97
N LEU A 150 7.98 1.79 10.45
CA LEU A 150 6.77 1.57 9.67
C LEU A 150 6.05 2.92 9.53
N SER A 151 5.95 3.43 8.32
CA SER A 151 5.12 4.55 7.92
C SER A 151 4.01 4.05 7.02
N VAL A 152 2.77 4.29 7.43
CA VAL A 152 1.60 3.85 6.67
C VAL A 152 0.52 4.91 6.67
N LEU A 153 -0.11 5.10 5.51
CA LEU A 153 -1.36 5.83 5.40
C LEU A 153 -2.51 4.82 5.47
N ILE A 154 -3.41 4.93 6.46
CA ILE A 154 -4.59 4.06 6.50
C ILE A 154 -5.68 4.67 5.64
N GLY A 155 -5.98 4.00 4.52
CA GLY A 155 -6.93 4.49 3.54
C GLY A 155 -8.36 4.53 4.06
N VAL A 156 -9.14 5.47 3.53
CA VAL A 156 -10.56 5.63 3.85
C VAL A 156 -11.37 4.87 2.81
N ASP A 157 -12.03 3.78 3.22
CA ASP A 157 -13.07 3.19 2.37
C ASP A 157 -14.25 4.18 2.26
N GLN A 158 -14.94 4.20 1.12
CA GLN A 158 -15.92 5.22 0.75
C GLN A 158 -16.72 5.74 1.96
N ARG A 159 -16.68 7.06 2.21
CA ARG A 159 -17.41 7.70 3.31
C ARG A 159 -18.91 7.45 3.16
N THR A 160 -19.41 6.39 3.78
CA THR A 160 -20.84 6.30 4.08
C THR A 160 -21.08 7.14 5.34
N ARG A 161 -22.17 7.92 5.37
CA ARG A 161 -22.51 8.80 6.52
C ARG A 161 -22.62 8.07 7.87
N LEU A 162 -22.62 6.75 7.87
CA LEU A 162 -22.90 5.88 9.00
C LEU A 162 -21.70 5.05 9.46
N ALA A 163 -20.63 4.91 8.65
CA ALA A 163 -19.47 4.11 9.03
C ALA A 163 -18.32 5.00 9.51
N GLN A 164 -17.80 4.69 10.70
CA GLN A 164 -16.59 5.31 11.20
C GLN A 164 -15.41 4.97 10.27
N PRO A 165 -14.55 5.93 9.91
CA PRO A 165 -13.41 5.65 9.05
C PRO A 165 -12.53 4.52 9.61
N ARG A 166 -12.08 3.62 8.73
CA ARG A 166 -11.22 2.47 9.09
C ARG A 166 -10.00 2.84 9.91
N PHE A 167 -9.42 4.01 9.64
CA PHE A 167 -8.35 4.59 10.44
C PHE A 167 -8.65 4.57 11.94
N TYR A 168 -9.81 5.07 12.37
CA TYR A 168 -10.13 5.11 13.80
C TYR A 168 -10.29 3.72 14.39
N ALA A 169 -10.88 2.79 13.63
CA ALA A 169 -11.01 1.40 14.08
C ALA A 169 -9.62 0.76 14.28
N ALA A 170 -8.72 0.91 13.29
CA ALA A 170 -7.36 0.39 13.36
C ALA A 170 -6.54 1.03 14.51
N ILE A 171 -6.63 2.35 14.69
CA ILE A 171 -5.94 3.04 15.80
C ILE A 171 -6.48 2.60 17.15
N VAL A 172 -7.80 2.55 17.34
CA VAL A 172 -8.41 2.15 18.62
C VAL A 172 -8.04 0.70 18.96
N GLU A 173 -8.08 -0.20 17.97
CA GLU A 173 -7.67 -1.58 18.14
C GLU A 173 -6.18 -1.70 18.51
N LEU A 174 -5.30 -1.00 17.80
CA LEU A 174 -3.86 -0.97 18.10
C LEU A 174 -3.60 -0.45 19.52
N LEU A 175 -4.21 0.68 19.89
CA LEU A 175 -4.03 1.26 21.22
C LEU A 175 -4.57 0.35 22.33
N ARG A 176 -5.68 -0.35 22.09
CA ARG A 176 -6.22 -1.35 23.02
C ARG A 176 -5.22 -2.48 23.21
N LEU A 177 -4.70 -3.07 22.13
CA LEU A 177 -3.72 -4.17 22.20
C LEU A 177 -2.42 -3.73 22.89
N LEU A 178 -1.92 -2.53 22.58
CA LEU A 178 -0.77 -1.93 23.26
C LEU A 178 -1.01 -1.71 24.76
N SER A 179 -2.24 -1.37 25.17
CA SER A 179 -2.58 -1.21 26.59
C SER A 179 -2.66 -2.53 27.37
N GLU A 180 -2.88 -3.64 26.66
CA GLU A 180 -3.05 -4.98 27.22
C GLU A 180 -1.73 -5.75 27.33
N ILE A 181 -0.70 -5.36 26.58
CA ILE A 181 0.63 -5.98 26.62
C ILE A 181 1.60 -5.18 27.50
N SER A 182 2.47 -5.89 28.21
CA SER A 182 3.59 -5.26 28.93
C SER A 182 4.84 -5.20 28.06
N GLU A 183 5.73 -4.25 28.34
CA GLU A 183 7.03 -4.14 27.64
C GLU A 183 7.87 -5.43 27.79
N ALA A 184 7.73 -6.14 28.91
CA ALA A 184 8.38 -7.43 29.14
C ALA A 184 7.79 -8.55 28.25
N ALA A 185 6.46 -8.59 28.10
CA ALA A 185 5.80 -9.58 27.23
C ALA A 185 6.03 -9.32 25.74
N LEU A 186 6.29 -8.07 25.37
CA LEU A 186 6.67 -7.66 24.01
C LEU A 186 8.17 -7.94 23.72
N GLU A 187 8.94 -8.33 24.74
CA GLU A 187 10.41 -8.42 24.73
C GLU A 187 11.12 -7.09 24.40
N ALA A 188 10.36 -6.00 24.32
CA ALA A 188 10.84 -4.66 23.98
C ALA A 188 11.82 -4.07 25.00
N ALA A 189 11.77 -4.53 26.25
CA ALA A 189 12.69 -4.10 27.31
C ALA A 189 14.15 -4.51 27.03
N ALA A 190 14.35 -5.59 26.28
CA ALA A 190 15.67 -6.08 25.87
C ALA A 190 16.12 -5.51 24.51
N CYS A 191 15.21 -4.93 23.73
CA CYS A 191 15.52 -4.30 22.46
C CYS A 191 16.40 -3.05 22.68
N ARG A 192 17.53 -2.97 21.98
CA ARG A 192 18.38 -1.77 22.00
C ARG A 192 17.81 -0.62 21.19
N THR A 193 17.10 -0.94 20.10
CA THR A 193 16.39 -0.01 19.22
C THR A 193 14.90 -0.30 19.30
N LYS A 194 14.08 0.74 19.49
CA LYS A 194 12.62 0.60 19.54
C LYS A 194 12.05 0.87 18.14
N PRO A 195 11.13 0.05 17.62
CA PRO A 195 10.52 0.33 16.34
C PRO A 195 9.68 1.61 16.39
N LEU A 196 9.71 2.36 15.29
CA LEU A 196 8.91 3.56 15.09
C LEU A 196 7.70 3.23 14.22
N ILE A 197 6.53 3.71 14.63
CA ILE A 197 5.29 3.54 13.89
C ILE A 197 4.69 4.93 13.66
N TYR A 198 4.59 5.31 12.39
CA TYR A 198 3.90 6.51 11.93
C TYR A 198 2.63 6.08 11.21
N ILE A 199 1.48 6.51 11.75
CA ILE A 199 0.18 6.24 11.14
C ILE A 199 -0.42 7.56 10.70
N HIS A 200 -0.49 7.74 9.40
CA HIS A 200 -1.00 8.95 8.79
C HIS A 200 -2.50 8.83 8.50
N TRP A 201 -3.15 9.98 8.54
CA TRP A 201 -4.51 10.18 8.05
C TRP A 201 -4.51 11.40 7.14
N GLU A 202 -5.04 11.26 5.93
CA GLU A 202 -5.31 12.40 5.07
C GLU A 202 -6.82 12.69 5.02
N PRO A 203 -7.25 13.89 5.44
CA PRO A 203 -8.62 14.31 5.21
C PRO A 203 -8.81 14.60 3.73
N VAL A 204 -9.79 13.94 3.09
CA VAL A 204 -10.27 14.33 1.77
C VAL A 204 -10.59 15.83 1.78
N ARG A 205 -9.85 16.62 0.99
CA ARG A 205 -10.21 18.02 0.73
C ARG A 205 -11.45 18.01 -0.15
N VAL A 206 -12.63 18.11 0.45
CA VAL A 206 -13.84 18.44 -0.30
C VAL A 206 -13.69 19.89 -0.71
N GLN A 207 -13.29 20.15 -1.96
CA GLN A 207 -13.58 21.45 -2.55
C GLN A 207 -15.11 21.55 -2.64
N CYS A 208 -15.70 22.32 -1.74
CA CYS A 208 -17.05 22.81 -1.92
C CYS A 208 -17.05 23.59 -3.24
N VAL A 209 -17.51 22.96 -4.32
CA VAL A 209 -17.84 23.67 -5.55
C VAL A 209 -18.92 24.68 -5.14
N PRO A 210 -18.72 26.00 -5.29
CA PRO A 210 -19.79 26.93 -5.04
C PRO A 210 -20.88 26.60 -6.07
N TYR A 211 -22.09 26.31 -5.59
CA TYR A 211 -23.28 26.32 -6.42
C TYR A 211 -23.31 27.67 -7.14
N VAL A 212 -23.17 27.64 -8.47
CA VAL A 212 -23.49 28.79 -9.30
C VAL A 212 -24.98 28.65 -9.62
N GLU A 213 -25.75 29.63 -9.15
CA GLU A 213 -27.21 29.75 -9.35
C GLU A 213 -27.62 29.80 -10.83
#